data_AF-A0A924M3E5-F1
#
_entry.id   AF-A0A924M3E5-F1
#
_cell.length_a   1.000
_cell.length_b   1.000
_cell.length_c   1.000
_cell.angle_alpha   90.00
_cell.angle_beta   90.00
_cell.angle_gamma   90.00
#
_symmetry.space_group_name_H-M   'P 1'
#
loop_
_entity.id
_entity.type
_entity.pdbx_description
1 polymer ?
#
loop_
_entity_poly.entity_id
_entity_poly.type
_entity_poly.pdbx_seq_one_letter_code
_entity_poly.pdbx_strand_id
1 'polypeptide(L)'
;GSTRDEAARASVQAVIEFLGSQVEDLNAQMLESVRSNPELKTLDTLLQSVPGVGPIVSATLLSSLPELGGTSREAIAALVGVAPMNHDSGSHRGVRFVRGGRANVRNVLFMSAWAAVRWNPALKVVYDRLVGAGKAKKVALVACMRKLLVILNAIVRDRKPWVDMTKLEVGA
;
A
#
# COMPACT_ATOMS: atom_id res chain seq x y z
N GLY A 1 17.41 12.08 38.78
CA GLY A 1 18.33 12.27 37.65
C GLY A 1 17.65 13.16 36.65
N SER A 2 18.09 14.42 36.62
CA SER A 2 17.60 15.56 35.84
C SER A 2 16.89 15.21 34.53
N THR A 3 15.75 15.87 34.27
CA THR A 3 15.34 16.35 32.95
C THR A 3 16.42 16.12 31.87
N ARG A 4 16.28 15.03 31.09
CA ARG A 4 17.22 14.65 30.02
C ARG A 4 17.21 15.74 28.93
N ASP A 5 18.12 16.69 29.12
CA ASP A 5 18.61 17.80 28.30
C ASP A 5 17.59 18.46 27.34
N GLU A 6 17.01 19.56 27.80
CA GLU A 6 16.05 20.39 27.04
C GLU A 6 16.68 20.94 25.74
N ALA A 7 17.98 21.26 25.75
CA ALA A 7 18.70 21.69 24.56
C ALA A 7 18.82 20.55 23.53
N ALA A 8 19.08 19.32 23.99
CA ALA A 8 19.11 18.15 23.10
C ALA A 8 17.73 17.86 22.49
N ARG A 9 16.65 18.01 23.26
CA ARG A 9 15.27 17.85 22.74
C ARG A 9 14.92 18.92 21.71
N ALA A 10 15.26 20.19 21.98
CA ALA A 10 15.04 21.28 21.05
C ALA A 10 15.83 21.07 19.74
N SER A 11 17.07 20.60 19.83
CA SER A 11 17.89 20.26 18.65
C SER A 11 17.28 19.14 17.82
N VAL A 12 16.85 18.03 18.44
CA VAL A 12 16.18 16.92 17.73
C VAL A 12 14.88 17.38 17.09
N GLN A 13 14.08 18.18 17.79
CA GLN A 13 12.82 18.70 17.29
C GLN A 13 13.04 19.59 16.04
N ALA A 14 14.05 20.46 16.05
CA ALA A 14 14.40 21.28 14.90
C ALA A 14 14.81 20.42 13.68
N VAL A 15 15.54 19.32 13.90
CA VAL A 15 15.89 18.39 12.81
C VAL A 15 14.66 17.65 12.28
N ILE A 16 13.73 17.25 13.15
CA ILE A 16 12.47 16.61 12.74
C ILE A 16 11.63 17.57 11.89
N GLU A 17 11.51 18.83 12.31
CA GLU A 17 10.77 19.86 11.57
C GLU A 17 11.41 20.14 10.21
N PHE A 18 12.73 20.30 10.17
CA PHE A 18 13.48 20.48 8.93
C PHE A 18 13.31 19.29 7.97
N LEU A 19 13.51 18.06 8.44
CA LEU A 19 13.30 16.89 7.59
C LEU A 19 11.84 16.74 7.18
N GLY A 20 10.89 17.14 8.04
CA GLY A 20 9.47 17.19 7.74
C GLY A 20 9.18 18.11 6.55
N SER A 21 9.69 19.34 6.57
CA SER A 21 9.49 20.29 5.46
C SER A 21 10.13 19.78 4.17
N GLN A 22 11.34 19.22 4.23
CA GLN A 22 12.00 18.65 3.05
C GLN A 22 11.20 17.48 2.44
N VAL A 23 10.55 16.67 3.27
CA VAL A 23 9.67 15.59 2.80
C VAL A 23 8.42 16.15 2.13
N GLU A 24 7.81 17.20 2.69
CA GLU A 24 6.64 17.87 2.09
C GLU A 24 6.97 18.48 0.73
N ASP A 25 8.10 19.17 0.61
CA ASP A 25 8.56 19.77 -0.65
C ASP A 25 8.81 18.72 -1.74
N LEU A 26 9.49 17.63 -1.40
CA LEU A 26 9.73 16.53 -2.34
C LEU A 26 8.44 15.84 -2.75
N ASN A 27 7.50 15.64 -1.82
CA ASN A 27 6.19 15.10 -2.13
C ASN A 27 5.42 16.01 -3.10
N ALA A 28 5.47 17.33 -2.91
CA ALA A 28 4.84 18.29 -3.82
C ALA A 28 5.44 18.20 -5.23
N GLN A 29 6.77 18.10 -5.35
CA GLN A 29 7.44 17.94 -6.65
C GLN A 29 7.08 16.63 -7.36
N MET A 30 6.98 15.52 -6.61
CA MET A 30 6.53 14.24 -7.16
C MET A 30 5.09 14.33 -7.69
N LEU A 31 4.19 14.97 -6.95
CA LEU A 31 2.81 15.15 -7.36
C LEU A 31 2.68 16.05 -8.59
N GLU A 32 3.48 17.11 -8.67
CA GLU A 32 3.52 17.98 -9.85
C GLU A 32 4.01 17.22 -11.09
N SER A 33 5.01 16.37 -10.92
CA SER A 33 5.51 15.50 -12.00
C SER A 33 4.43 14.53 -12.50
N VAL A 34 3.59 14.00 -11.61
CA VAL A 34 2.44 13.15 -12.00
C VAL A 34 1.37 13.96 -12.73
N ARG A 35 1.09 15.19 -12.28
CA ARG A 35 0.04 16.06 -12.84
C ARG A 35 0.38 16.64 -14.21
N SER A 36 1.66 16.87 -14.48
CA SER A 36 2.13 17.42 -15.76
C SER A 36 2.00 16.43 -16.91
N ASN A 37 1.93 15.12 -16.64
CA ASN A 37 1.68 14.10 -17.64
C ASN A 37 0.18 13.69 -17.66
N PRO A 38 -0.56 13.89 -18.77
CA PRO A 38 -1.99 13.57 -18.85
C PRO A 38 -2.33 12.10 -18.58
N GLU A 39 -1.47 11.18 -19.01
CA GLU A 39 -1.68 9.76 -18.79
C GLU A 39 -1.49 9.40 -17.31
N LEU A 40 -0.41 9.88 -16.69
CA LEU A 40 -0.16 9.65 -15.27
C LEU A 40 -1.25 10.29 -14.40
N LYS A 41 -1.74 11.48 -14.75
CA LYS A 41 -2.87 12.13 -14.06
C LYS A 41 -4.15 11.29 -14.12
N THR A 42 -4.42 10.66 -15.27
CA THR A 42 -5.58 9.77 -15.43
C THR A 42 -5.43 8.53 -14.55
N LEU A 43 -4.27 7.87 -14.59
CA LEU A 43 -3.99 6.71 -13.75
C LEU A 43 -4.02 7.06 -12.26
N ASP A 44 -3.52 8.23 -11.90
CA ASP A 44 -3.54 8.74 -10.53
C ASP A 44 -4.96 8.90 -9.99
N THR A 45 -5.85 9.48 -10.81
CA THR A 45 -7.27 9.62 -10.48
C THR A 45 -7.93 8.25 -10.30
N LEU A 46 -7.63 7.28 -11.17
CA LEU A 46 -8.15 5.92 -11.07
C LEU A 46 -7.66 5.21 -9.81
N LEU A 47 -6.37 5.32 -9.47
CA LEU A 47 -5.79 4.68 -8.30
C LEU A 47 -6.37 5.28 -7.00
N GLN A 48 -6.48 6.61 -6.92
CA GLN A 48 -7.02 7.30 -5.74
C GLN A 48 -8.53 7.09 -5.55
N SER A 49 -9.24 6.56 -6.55
CA SER A 49 -10.64 6.14 -6.38
C SER A 49 -10.82 4.97 -5.40
N VAL A 50 -9.75 4.22 -5.11
CA VAL A 50 -9.79 3.10 -4.16
C VAL A 50 -9.65 3.63 -2.72
N PRO A 51 -10.61 3.36 -1.82
CA PRO A 51 -10.50 3.76 -0.43
C PRO A 51 -9.24 3.18 0.23
N GLY A 52 -8.44 4.06 0.82
CA GLY A 52 -7.14 3.73 1.41
C GLY A 52 -5.94 4.03 0.50
N VAL A 53 -6.15 4.45 -0.75
CA VAL A 53 -5.09 4.91 -1.65
C VAL A 53 -5.10 6.44 -1.72
N GLY A 54 -4.00 7.04 -1.28
CA GLY A 54 -3.79 8.49 -1.33
C GLY A 54 -2.77 8.92 -2.39
N PRO A 55 -2.51 10.22 -2.52
CA PRO A 55 -1.64 10.79 -3.55
C PRO A 55 -0.21 10.23 -3.50
N ILE A 56 0.37 10.09 -2.30
CA ILE A 56 1.72 9.52 -2.15
C ILE A 56 1.78 8.05 -2.56
N VAL A 57 0.73 7.27 -2.22
CA VAL A 57 0.63 5.85 -2.59
C VAL A 57 0.55 5.72 -4.11
N SER A 58 -0.34 6.50 -4.72
CA SER A 58 -0.52 6.54 -6.16
C SER A 58 0.76 6.94 -6.90
N ALA A 59 1.37 8.08 -6.53
CA ALA A 59 2.61 8.55 -7.13
C ALA A 59 3.78 7.55 -6.97
N THR A 60 3.86 6.87 -5.82
CA THR A 60 4.86 5.81 -5.60
C THR A 60 4.63 4.63 -6.54
N LEU A 61 3.38 4.20 -6.71
CA LEU A 61 3.06 3.09 -7.62
C LEU A 61 3.34 3.46 -9.08
N LEU A 62 2.94 4.66 -9.52
CA LEU A 62 3.16 5.12 -10.88
C LEU A 62 4.65 5.28 -11.21
N SER A 63 5.47 5.73 -10.25
CA SER A 63 6.91 5.91 -10.46
C SER A 63 7.72 4.61 -10.29
N SER A 64 7.36 3.77 -9.33
CA SER A 64 8.17 2.62 -8.89
C SER A 64 7.59 1.26 -9.30
N LEU A 65 6.46 1.22 -10.02
CA LEU A 65 5.78 0.00 -10.46
C LEU A 65 5.21 0.12 -11.88
N PRO A 66 6.05 0.31 -12.92
CA PRO A 66 5.60 0.45 -14.31
C PRO A 66 4.85 -0.78 -14.86
N GLU A 67 5.00 -1.95 -14.24
CA GLU A 67 4.33 -3.19 -14.62
C GLU A 67 2.86 -3.25 -14.15
N LEU A 68 2.43 -2.28 -13.34
CA LEU A 68 1.07 -2.22 -12.79
C LEU A 68 0.04 -2.14 -13.92
N GLY A 69 -0.89 -3.08 -13.94
CA GLY A 69 -1.90 -3.25 -15.00
C GLY A 69 -1.46 -4.08 -16.19
N GLY A 70 -0.16 -4.32 -16.37
CA GLY A 70 0.40 -5.10 -17.48
C GLY A 70 0.72 -6.56 -17.15
N THR A 71 0.64 -6.97 -15.88
CA THR A 71 1.07 -8.30 -15.46
C THR A 71 0.01 -9.07 -14.64
N SER A 72 0.24 -10.38 -14.48
CA SER A 72 -0.69 -11.24 -13.73
C SER A 72 -0.70 -10.91 -12.24
N ARG A 73 -1.80 -11.28 -11.57
CA ARG A 73 -1.97 -11.08 -10.12
C ARG A 73 -0.89 -11.79 -9.29
N GLU A 74 -0.38 -12.92 -9.78
CA GLU A 74 0.72 -13.65 -9.15
C GLU A 74 2.06 -12.94 -9.36
N ALA A 75 2.34 -12.52 -10.59
CA ALA A 75 3.59 -11.86 -10.94
C ALA A 75 3.76 -10.52 -10.23
N ILE A 76 2.73 -9.67 -10.18
CA ILE A 76 2.81 -8.38 -9.48
C ILE A 76 3.01 -8.57 -7.97
N ALA A 77 2.35 -9.57 -7.38
CA ALA A 77 2.48 -9.87 -5.95
C ALA A 77 3.88 -10.40 -5.60
N ALA A 78 4.48 -11.19 -6.49
CA ALA A 78 5.85 -11.65 -6.35
C ALA A 78 6.85 -10.49 -6.52
N LEU A 79 6.68 -9.64 -7.54
CA LEU A 79 7.54 -8.49 -7.82
C LEU A 79 7.62 -7.50 -6.64
N VAL A 80 6.47 -7.20 -6.02
CA VAL A 80 6.40 -6.31 -4.85
C VAL A 80 6.86 -7.03 -3.57
N GLY A 81 6.92 -8.37 -3.57
CA GLY A 81 7.30 -9.16 -2.40
C GLY A 81 6.20 -9.21 -1.34
N VAL A 82 4.94 -9.39 -1.77
CA VAL A 82 3.75 -9.58 -0.91
C VAL A 82 3.11 -10.95 -1.07
N ALA A 83 3.65 -11.79 -1.96
CA ALA A 83 3.29 -13.21 -2.06
C ALA A 83 4.01 -14.02 -0.96
N PRO A 84 3.31 -14.85 -0.17
CA PRO A 84 3.94 -15.75 0.79
C PRO A 84 4.83 -16.76 0.05
N MET A 85 6.10 -16.86 0.44
CA MET A 85 7.05 -17.83 -0.10
C MET A 85 7.16 -19.05 0.82
N ASN A 86 7.36 -20.22 0.22
CA ASN A 86 7.64 -21.45 0.96
C ASN A 86 9.04 -21.37 1.58
N HIS A 87 9.19 -21.92 2.78
CA HIS A 87 10.48 -22.09 3.45
C HIS A 87 10.64 -23.58 3.77
N ASP A 88 10.65 -24.38 2.72
CA ASP A 88 10.64 -25.83 2.82
C ASP A 88 12.00 -26.36 2.35
N SER A 89 12.59 -27.30 3.08
CA SER A 89 13.83 -27.99 2.71
C SER A 89 13.74 -29.47 3.05
N GLY A 90 13.82 -30.35 2.05
CA GLY A 90 13.66 -31.80 2.25
C GLY A 90 12.36 -32.14 2.99
N SER A 91 12.47 -32.62 4.22
CA SER A 91 11.35 -32.96 5.12
C SER A 91 10.83 -31.77 5.98
N HIS A 92 11.51 -30.63 5.97
CA HIS A 92 11.11 -29.44 6.72
C HIS A 92 10.01 -28.66 5.99
N ARG A 93 8.91 -28.36 6.69
CA ARG A 93 7.88 -27.41 6.26
C ARG A 93 7.89 -26.20 7.18
N GLY A 94 8.45 -25.08 6.71
CA GLY A 94 8.57 -23.85 7.47
C GLY A 94 7.31 -22.97 7.40
N VAL A 95 7.22 -21.98 8.30
CA VAL A 95 6.18 -20.96 8.22
C VAL A 95 6.43 -20.08 7.00
N ARG A 96 5.41 -19.91 6.15
CA ARG A 96 5.49 -19.04 4.96
C ARG A 96 5.55 -17.58 5.38
N PHE A 97 6.48 -16.82 4.80
CA PHE A 97 6.61 -15.38 5.01
C PHE A 97 6.83 -14.65 3.68
N VAL A 98 6.59 -13.34 3.69
CA VAL A 98 6.91 -12.46 2.57
C VAL A 98 8.37 -12.01 2.68
N ARG A 99 9.14 -12.07 1.60
CA ARG A 99 10.55 -11.62 1.52
C ARG A 99 10.85 -11.07 0.11
N GLY A 100 11.95 -10.34 -0.04
CA GLY A 100 12.40 -9.83 -1.34
C GLY A 100 11.52 -8.71 -1.90
N GLY A 101 11.55 -8.52 -3.21
CA GLY A 101 10.73 -7.56 -3.95
C GLY A 101 11.05 -6.08 -3.72
N ARG A 102 10.18 -5.19 -4.22
CA ARG A 102 10.31 -3.73 -4.10
C ARG A 102 9.87 -3.23 -2.72
N ALA A 103 10.81 -3.15 -1.79
CA ALA A 103 10.56 -2.80 -0.38
C ALA A 103 9.91 -1.42 -0.20
N ASN A 104 10.30 -0.42 -0.98
CA ASN A 104 9.69 0.91 -1.00
C ASN A 104 8.18 0.84 -1.31
N VAL A 105 7.81 0.11 -2.37
CA VAL A 105 6.41 -0.09 -2.77
C VAL A 105 5.65 -0.85 -1.69
N ARG A 106 6.24 -1.91 -1.12
CA ARG A 106 5.62 -2.68 -0.03
C ARG A 106 5.35 -1.83 1.21
N ASN A 107 6.27 -0.95 1.60
CA ASN A 107 6.11 -0.10 2.79
C ASN A 107 4.92 0.87 2.62
N VAL A 108 4.81 1.48 1.44
CA VAL A 108 3.71 2.41 1.14
C VAL A 108 2.38 1.66 1.02
N LEU A 109 2.37 0.48 0.41
CA LEU A 109 1.20 -0.40 0.37
C LEU A 109 0.77 -0.89 1.76
N PHE A 110 1.71 -1.07 2.70
CA PHE A 110 1.38 -1.44 4.07
C PHE A 110 0.60 -0.33 4.78
N MET A 111 1.03 0.92 4.62
CA MET A 111 0.30 2.09 5.15
C MET A 111 -1.06 2.25 4.47
N SER A 112 -1.12 2.04 3.15
CA SER A 112 -2.38 2.04 2.40
C SER A 112 -3.33 0.94 2.86
N ALA A 113 -2.84 -0.27 3.11
CA ALA A 113 -3.64 -1.39 3.60
C ALA A 113 -4.24 -1.09 4.98
N TRP A 114 -3.52 -0.40 5.88
CA TRP A 114 -4.07 0.03 7.17
C TRP A 114 -5.27 0.97 7.03
N ALA A 115 -5.20 1.93 6.12
CA ALA A 115 -6.32 2.81 5.83
C ALA A 115 -7.45 2.03 5.14
N ALA A 116 -7.11 1.16 4.20
CA ALA A 116 -8.08 0.40 3.42
C ALA A 116 -8.88 -0.60 4.26
N VAL A 117 -8.28 -1.28 5.25
CA VAL A 117 -9.06 -2.18 6.14
C VAL A 117 -10.09 -1.44 7.01
N ARG A 118 -9.95 -0.11 7.17
CA ARG A 118 -10.92 0.72 7.89
C ARG A 118 -12.04 1.21 6.98
N TRP A 119 -11.70 1.65 5.76
CA TRP A 119 -12.61 2.41 4.89
C TRP A 119 -13.05 1.67 3.63
N ASN A 120 -12.33 0.62 3.21
CA ASN A 120 -12.68 -0.20 2.06
C ASN A 120 -13.49 -1.43 2.52
N PRO A 121 -14.80 -1.50 2.25
CA PRO A 121 -15.64 -2.59 2.75
C PRO A 121 -15.19 -3.97 2.26
N ALA A 122 -14.72 -4.09 1.02
CA ALA A 122 -14.23 -5.35 0.45
C ALA A 122 -12.95 -5.87 1.13
N LEU A 123 -12.13 -4.99 1.69
CA LEU A 123 -10.93 -5.36 2.46
C LEU A 123 -11.23 -5.53 3.95
N LYS A 124 -12.14 -4.71 4.50
CA LYS A 124 -12.61 -4.84 5.88
C LYS A 124 -13.17 -6.23 6.16
N VAL A 125 -14.05 -6.74 5.29
CA VAL A 125 -14.62 -8.10 5.41
C VAL A 125 -13.52 -9.16 5.44
N VAL A 126 -12.50 -9.03 4.59
CA VAL A 126 -11.38 -9.99 4.55
C VAL A 126 -10.55 -9.92 5.83
N TYR A 127 -10.25 -8.71 6.29
CA TYR A 127 -9.48 -8.50 7.51
C TYR A 127 -10.20 -9.07 8.73
N ASP A 128 -11.47 -8.69 8.93
CA ASP A 128 -12.27 -9.10 10.07
C ASP A 128 -12.47 -10.62 10.09
N ARG A 129 -12.71 -11.24 8.92
CA ARG A 129 -12.78 -12.71 8.80
C ARG A 129 -11.48 -13.40 9.21
N LEU A 130 -10.32 -12.89 8.76
CA LEU A 130 -9.03 -13.51 9.08
C LEU A 130 -8.68 -13.36 10.56
N VAL A 131 -8.94 -12.19 11.15
CA VAL A 131 -8.74 -11.95 12.58
C VAL A 131 -9.70 -12.79 13.42
N GLY A 132 -10.98 -12.88 13.02
CA GLY A 132 -11.98 -13.74 13.67
C GLY A 132 -11.62 -15.23 13.62
N ALA A 133 -10.91 -15.67 12.58
CA ALA A 133 -10.34 -17.02 12.48
C ALA A 133 -9.02 -17.21 13.29
N GLY A 134 -8.69 -16.28 14.18
CA GLY A 134 -7.52 -16.37 15.06
C GLY A 134 -6.17 -16.04 14.39
N LYS A 135 -6.16 -15.48 13.17
CA LYS A 135 -4.90 -15.07 12.54
C LYS A 135 -4.33 -13.82 13.21
N ALA A 136 -3.01 -13.76 13.33
CA ALA A 136 -2.32 -12.57 13.81
C ALA A 136 -2.67 -11.35 12.94
N LYS A 137 -2.93 -10.20 13.57
CA LYS A 137 -3.35 -8.95 12.88
C LYS A 137 -2.42 -8.55 11.73
N LYS A 138 -1.10 -8.69 11.92
CA LYS A 138 -0.10 -8.42 10.86
C LYS A 138 -0.25 -9.37 9.67
N VAL A 139 -0.55 -10.64 9.89
CA VAL A 139 -0.77 -11.62 8.81
C VAL A 139 -2.05 -11.28 8.04
N ALA A 140 -3.12 -10.96 8.74
CA ALA A 140 -4.37 -10.52 8.12
C ALA A 140 -4.17 -9.25 7.27
N LEU A 141 -3.38 -8.30 7.77
CA LEU A 141 -3.05 -7.08 7.04
C LEU A 141 -2.20 -7.34 5.79
N VAL A 142 -1.20 -8.22 5.85
CA VAL A 142 -0.41 -8.61 4.67
C VAL A 142 -1.29 -9.27 3.60
N ALA A 143 -2.26 -10.09 4.01
CA ALA A 143 -3.24 -10.66 3.07
C ALA A 143 -4.10 -9.56 2.42
N CYS A 144 -4.54 -8.55 3.19
CA CYS A 144 -5.28 -7.40 2.66
C CYS A 144 -4.42 -6.54 1.74
N MET A 145 -3.14 -6.35 2.05
CA MET A 145 -2.18 -5.65 1.20
C MET A 145 -2.02 -6.33 -0.15
N ARG A 146 -1.89 -7.67 -0.18
CA ARG A 146 -1.88 -8.44 -1.44
C ARG A 146 -3.19 -8.25 -2.21
N LYS A 147 -4.34 -8.31 -1.54
CA LYS A 147 -5.65 -8.12 -2.20
C LYS A 147 -5.79 -6.70 -2.77
N LEU A 148 -5.35 -5.68 -2.04
CA LEU A 148 -5.33 -4.30 -2.49
C LEU A 148 -4.47 -4.13 -3.74
N LEU A 149 -3.25 -4.67 -3.75
CA LEU A 149 -2.37 -4.62 -4.92
C LEU A 149 -3.02 -5.24 -6.17
N VAL A 150 -3.72 -6.37 -6.00
CA VAL A 150 -4.44 -7.01 -7.11
C VAL A 150 -5.59 -6.15 -7.62
N ILE A 151 -6.32 -5.46 -6.73
CA ILE A 151 -7.37 -4.50 -7.11
C ILE A 151 -6.77 -3.35 -7.91
N LEU A 152 -5.66 -2.77 -7.45
CA LEU A 152 -4.99 -1.67 -8.14
C LEU A 152 -4.48 -2.09 -9.52
N ASN A 153 -3.92 -3.30 -9.62
CA ASN A 153 -3.51 -3.88 -10.90
C ASN A 153 -4.69 -4.03 -11.86
N ALA A 154 -5.85 -4.47 -11.38
CA ALA A 154 -7.06 -4.59 -12.21
C ALA A 154 -7.61 -3.21 -12.65
N ILE A 155 -7.60 -2.22 -11.76
CA ILE A 155 -8.06 -0.85 -12.07
C ILE A 155 -7.22 -0.21 -13.18
N VAL A 156 -5.90 -0.35 -13.12
CA VAL A 156 -5.00 0.20 -14.15
C VAL A 156 -5.18 -0.56 -15.47
N ARG A 157 -5.32 -1.89 -15.42
CA ARG A 157 -5.56 -2.73 -16.61
C ARG A 157 -6.88 -2.38 -17.30
N ASP A 158 -7.96 -2.28 -16.53
CA ASP A 158 -9.33 -2.11 -17.04
C ASP A 158 -9.69 -0.64 -17.28
N ARG A 159 -8.84 0.30 -16.84
CA ARG A 159 -9.05 1.76 -16.89
C ARG A 159 -10.40 2.18 -16.32
N LYS A 160 -10.87 1.49 -15.28
CA LYS A 160 -12.17 1.73 -14.63
C LYS A 160 -11.96 2.13 -13.17
N PRO A 161 -12.67 3.16 -12.68
CA PRO A 161 -12.57 3.55 -11.28
C PRO A 161 -13.08 2.43 -10.38
N TRP A 162 -12.65 2.46 -9.13
CA TRP A 162 -13.14 1.55 -8.10
C TRP A 162 -14.66 1.70 -7.94
N VAL A 163 -15.34 0.56 -7.93
CA VAL A 163 -16.77 0.48 -7.63
C VAL A 163 -16.96 -0.42 -6.43
N ASP A 164 -17.74 0.07 -5.48
CA ASP A 164 -18.10 -0.70 -4.30
C ASP A 164 -19.17 -1.73 -4.66
N MET A 165 -18.73 -2.95 -4.96
CA MET A 165 -19.66 -4.05 -5.30
C MET A 165 -20.58 -4.43 -4.12
N THR A 166 -20.21 -4.09 -2.88
CA THR A 166 -21.10 -4.32 -1.72
C THR A 166 -22.30 -3.37 -1.68
N LYS A 167 -22.26 -2.27 -2.46
CA LYS A 167 -23.39 -1.32 -2.58
C LYS A 167 -24.28 -1.59 -3.79
N LEU A 168 -23.80 -2.36 -4.78
CA LEU A 168 -24.57 -2.71 -5.98
C LEU A 168 -25.64 -3.78 -5.68
N GLU A 169 -25.40 -4.67 -4.72
CA GLU A 169 -26.34 -5.74 -4.35
C GLU A 169 -27.52 -5.25 -3.47
N VAL A 170 -27.45 -4.03 -2.92
CA VAL A 170 -28.50 -3.45 -2.07
C VAL A 170 -29.49 -2.59 -2.86
N GLY A 171 -29.24 -2.38 -4.16
CA GLY A 171 -30.05 -1.55 -5.04
C GLY A 171 -30.82 -2.30 -6.13
N ALA A 172 -30.96 -3.62 -6.02
CA ALA A 172 -31.72 -4.48 -6.93
C ALA A 172 -32.91 -5.13 -6.23
#